data_AF-A0A6N1XFB5-F1
#
_entry.id   AF-A0A6N1XFB5-F1
#
_cell.length_a   1.000
_cell.length_b   1.000
_cell.length_c   1.000
_cell.angle_alpha   90.00
_cell.angle_beta   90.00
_cell.angle_gamma   90.00
#
_symmetry.space_group_name_H-M   'P 1'
#
loop_
_entity.id
_entity.type
_entity.pdbx_description
1 polymer ?
#
loop_
_entity_poly.entity_id
_entity_poly.type
_entity_poly.pdbx_seq_one_letter_code
_entity_poly.pdbx_strand_id
1 'polypeptide(L)'
;MPAAYSQRKNHAPAAQGPRTRAARRRQLGAGIRRTRVPLDQEQLCTALLAIIKALAPETDTAQIVGSLPLRKQIDLDSMDWLNVLAAIHERLGVDIPETDYGHLATLDSLVAYLAGRLAKG
;
A
#
# COMPACT_ATOMS: atom_id res chain seq x y z
N MET A 1 -12.94 3.36 -41.92
CA MET A 1 -14.05 4.31 -41.67
C MET A 1 -15.37 3.57 -41.89
N PRO A 2 -16.23 3.49 -40.86
CA PRO A 2 -17.60 3.96 -41.10
C PRO A 2 -18.17 4.76 -39.92
N ALA A 3 -18.83 5.86 -40.26
CA ALA A 3 -19.74 6.59 -39.39
C ALA A 3 -21.17 6.16 -39.74
N ALA A 4 -22.00 5.90 -38.74
CA ALA A 4 -23.45 5.88 -38.89
C ALA A 4 -24.11 6.29 -37.57
N TYR A 5 -24.74 7.46 -37.59
CA TYR A 5 -25.61 7.98 -36.53
C TYR A 5 -27.05 7.86 -37.02
N SER A 6 -27.93 7.21 -36.26
CA SER A 6 -29.38 7.42 -36.33
C SER A 6 -30.13 6.82 -35.14
N GLN A 7 -30.51 7.72 -34.23
CA GLN A 7 -31.87 7.93 -33.72
C GLN A 7 -32.75 6.69 -33.47
N ARG A 8 -33.10 6.43 -32.20
CA ARG A 8 -34.49 6.09 -31.84
C ARG A 8 -34.91 6.76 -30.52
N LYS A 9 -35.98 7.53 -30.68
CA LYS A 9 -36.85 8.14 -29.67
C LYS A 9 -37.42 7.07 -28.75
N ASN A 10 -37.47 7.33 -27.45
CA ASN A 10 -38.46 6.74 -26.55
C ASN A 10 -38.94 7.80 -25.57
N HIS A 11 -40.26 7.91 -25.48
CA HIS A 11 -41.05 8.89 -24.77
C HIS A 11 -41.66 8.27 -23.50
N ALA A 12 -41.89 9.13 -22.50
CA ALA A 12 -42.74 9.02 -21.30
C ALA A 12 -42.20 8.29 -20.04
N PRO A 13 -42.74 8.55 -18.82
CA PRO A 13 -43.64 9.65 -18.38
C PRO A 13 -43.24 10.36 -17.04
N ALA A 14 -43.96 11.45 -16.78
CA ALA A 14 -44.38 12.06 -15.51
C ALA A 14 -43.90 11.51 -14.15
N ALA A 15 -43.58 12.42 -13.22
CA ALA A 15 -44.39 12.64 -12.00
C ALA A 15 -43.79 13.74 -11.11
N GLN A 16 -44.67 14.62 -10.64
CA GLN A 16 -44.44 15.64 -9.62
C GLN A 16 -44.45 15.04 -8.21
N GLY A 17 -43.75 15.69 -7.27
CA GLY A 17 -44.09 15.64 -5.86
C GLY A 17 -42.94 16.04 -4.93
N PRO A 18 -43.07 17.10 -4.11
CA PRO A 18 -42.16 17.37 -3.00
C PRO A 18 -42.75 16.80 -1.70
N ARG A 19 -42.03 15.88 -1.02
CA ARG A 19 -42.42 15.41 0.33
C ARG A 19 -41.20 15.17 1.23
N THR A 20 -40.89 16.21 2.01
CA THR A 20 -40.61 16.19 3.46
C THR A 20 -39.91 14.99 4.12
N ARG A 21 -38.74 15.31 4.69
CA ARG A 21 -38.34 15.23 6.11
C ARG A 21 -38.35 13.87 6.86
N ALA A 22 -37.18 13.63 7.47
CA ALA A 22 -36.89 12.87 8.68
C ALA A 22 -36.78 11.33 8.58
N ALA A 23 -35.54 10.85 8.66
CA ALA A 23 -35.21 9.81 9.63
C ALA A 23 -33.71 9.86 9.96
N ARG A 24 -33.42 10.30 11.19
CA ARG A 24 -32.20 9.96 11.93
C ARG A 24 -31.94 8.46 11.78
N ARG A 25 -30.77 8.09 11.24
CA ARG A 25 -30.08 6.89 11.71
C ARG A 25 -28.77 7.31 12.33
N ARG A 26 -28.73 7.20 13.66
CA ARG A 26 -27.55 7.41 14.49
C ARG A 26 -26.53 6.33 14.17
N GLN A 27 -25.27 6.78 14.10
CA GLN A 27 -24.04 6.10 14.49
C GLN A 27 -23.71 4.75 13.82
N LEU A 28 -22.49 4.65 13.28
CA LEU A 28 -21.34 4.06 14.00
C LEU A 28 -20.11 4.02 13.08
N GLY A 29 -19.00 4.61 13.57
CA GLY A 29 -17.58 4.31 13.29
C GLY A 29 -17.09 4.25 11.82
N ALA A 30 -15.98 4.82 11.42
CA ALA A 30 -14.80 5.16 12.17
C ALA A 30 -14.29 6.51 11.67
N GLY A 31 -14.27 7.50 12.55
CA GLY A 31 -13.29 8.55 12.40
C GLY A 31 -11.94 7.85 12.42
N ILE A 32 -11.22 7.90 11.31
CA ILE A 32 -9.81 7.53 11.23
C ILE A 32 -9.12 8.58 12.09
N ARG A 33 -9.15 8.38 13.42
CA ARG A 33 -8.19 8.98 14.31
C ARG A 33 -6.88 8.49 13.72
N ARG A 34 -6.12 9.39 13.11
CA ARG A 34 -4.68 9.26 12.93
C ARG A 34 -4.07 9.18 14.33
N THR A 35 -4.38 8.09 15.03
CA THR A 35 -3.55 7.61 16.10
C THR A 35 -2.24 7.37 15.40
N ARG A 36 -1.21 8.09 15.84
CA ARG A 36 0.16 7.74 15.53
C ARG A 36 0.37 6.40 16.24
N VAL A 37 -0.18 5.34 15.67
CA VAL A 37 0.05 3.98 16.13
C VAL A 37 1.56 3.81 15.96
N PRO A 38 2.29 3.34 16.99
CA PRO A 38 3.66 2.90 16.75
C PRO A 38 3.64 2.00 15.52
N LEU A 39 4.60 2.13 14.62
CA LEU A 39 4.61 1.34 13.40
C LEU A 39 4.80 -0.13 13.80
N ASP A 40 3.69 -0.83 13.99
CA ASP A 40 3.67 -2.25 14.29
C ASP A 40 4.28 -3.02 13.13
N GLN A 41 4.80 -4.21 13.40
CA GLN A 41 5.47 -5.03 12.37
C GLN A 41 4.58 -5.29 11.15
N GLU A 42 3.26 -5.40 11.34
CA GLU A 42 2.29 -5.55 10.26
C GLU A 42 2.18 -4.30 9.38
N GLN A 43 2.27 -3.10 9.98
CA GLN A 43 2.29 -1.84 9.23
C GLN A 43 3.60 -1.65 8.46
N LEU A 44 4.73 -2.03 9.06
CA LEU A 44 6.03 -2.02 8.40
C LEU A 44 6.06 -3.00 7.22
N CYS A 45 5.55 -4.21 7.43
CA CYS A 45 5.42 -5.22 6.38
C CYS A 45 4.56 -4.68 5.22
N THR A 46 3.39 -4.10 5.53
CA THR A 46 2.51 -3.49 4.52
C THR A 46 3.21 -2.35 3.77
N ALA A 47 3.95 -1.48 4.48
CA ALA A 47 4.70 -0.39 3.86
C ALA A 47 5.79 -0.91 2.92
N LEU A 48 6.53 -1.95 3.32
CA LEU A 48 7.53 -2.60 2.49
C LEU A 48 6.91 -3.22 1.24
N LEU A 49 5.82 -3.97 1.37
CA LEU A 49 5.13 -4.56 0.23
C LEU A 49 4.64 -3.48 -0.74
N ALA A 50 4.18 -2.33 -0.24
CA ALA A 50 3.81 -1.20 -1.09
C ALA A 50 5.01 -0.56 -1.81
N ILE A 51 6.18 -0.50 -1.17
CA ILE A 51 7.43 -0.01 -1.79
C ILE A 51 7.87 -0.98 -2.90
N ILE A 52 7.90 -2.28 -2.61
CA ILE A 52 8.26 -3.32 -3.57
C ILE A 52 7.31 -3.27 -4.76
N LYS A 53 6.00 -3.18 -4.53
CA LYS A 53 5.01 -3.10 -5.61
C LYS A 53 5.12 -1.82 -6.44
N ALA A 54 5.67 -0.74 -5.88
CA ALA A 54 5.90 0.50 -6.62
C ALA A 54 7.13 0.42 -7.53
N LEU A 55 8.15 -0.35 -7.13
CA LEU A 55 9.38 -0.57 -7.91
C LEU A 55 9.19 -1.69 -8.94
N ALA A 56 8.61 -2.80 -8.51
CA ALA A 56 8.32 -3.97 -9.33
C ALA A 56 6.80 -4.27 -9.29
N PRO A 57 5.98 -3.57 -10.10
CA PRO A 57 4.53 -3.78 -10.13
C PRO A 57 4.16 -5.17 -10.68
N GLU A 58 5.01 -5.80 -11.46
CA GLU A 58 4.88 -7.20 -11.92
C GLU A 58 5.05 -8.23 -10.80
N THR A 59 5.72 -7.90 -9.70
CA THR A 59 5.95 -8.83 -8.59
C THR A 59 4.67 -9.18 -7.85
N ASP A 60 4.47 -10.48 -7.57
CA ASP A 60 3.39 -10.94 -6.70
C ASP A 60 3.77 -10.81 -5.23
N THR A 61 3.35 -9.72 -4.61
CA THR A 61 3.62 -9.45 -3.20
C THR A 61 2.80 -10.31 -2.24
N ALA A 62 1.76 -11.00 -2.71
CA ALA A 62 0.93 -11.89 -1.90
C ALA A 62 1.57 -13.27 -1.73
N GLN A 63 2.51 -13.65 -2.59
CA GLN A 63 3.29 -14.89 -2.49
C GLN A 63 4.62 -14.73 -1.74
N ILE A 64 4.96 -13.51 -1.29
CA ILE A 64 6.20 -13.25 -0.57
C ILE A 64 6.14 -13.88 0.82
N VAL A 65 7.10 -14.76 1.10
CA VAL A 65 7.33 -15.36 2.41
C VAL A 65 8.36 -14.52 3.16
N GLY A 66 7.98 -14.03 4.34
CA GLY A 66 8.82 -13.09 5.09
C GLY A 66 10.14 -13.68 5.60
N SER A 67 10.17 -14.99 5.85
CA SER A 67 11.34 -15.74 6.30
C SER A 67 12.31 -16.13 5.18
N LEU A 68 11.94 -15.91 3.92
CA LEU A 68 12.76 -16.23 2.76
C LEU A 68 13.48 -14.98 2.22
N PRO A 69 14.60 -15.16 1.50
CA PRO A 69 15.32 -14.05 0.90
C PRO A 69 14.41 -13.32 -0.09
N LEU A 70 14.17 -12.03 0.17
CA LEU A 70 13.24 -11.22 -0.63
C LEU A 70 13.72 -11.16 -2.07
N ARG A 71 14.98 -10.76 -2.31
CA ARG A 71 15.58 -10.63 -3.65
C ARG A 71 15.34 -11.85 -4.56
N LYS A 72 15.38 -13.06 -4.01
CA LYS A 72 15.17 -14.31 -4.77
C LYS A 72 13.71 -14.58 -5.12
N GLN A 73 12.77 -14.11 -4.30
CA GLN A 73 11.34 -14.34 -4.51
C GLN A 73 10.75 -13.37 -5.52
N ILE A 74 11.26 -12.13 -5.53
CA ILE A 74 10.72 -11.05 -6.34
C ILE A 74 11.59 -10.69 -7.55
N ASP A 75 12.63 -11.50 -7.79
CA ASP A 75 13.58 -11.38 -8.91
C ASP A 75 14.19 -9.98 -9.05
N LEU A 76 14.59 -9.39 -7.91
CA LEU A 76 15.22 -8.07 -7.94
C LEU A 76 16.70 -8.15 -8.29
N ASP A 77 17.09 -7.33 -9.24
CA ASP A 77 18.48 -7.03 -9.53
C ASP A 77 19.15 -6.23 -8.40
N SER A 78 20.49 -6.23 -8.38
CA SER A 78 21.30 -5.49 -7.40
C SER A 78 20.96 -3.99 -7.35
N MET A 79 20.62 -3.38 -8.49
CA MET A 79 20.19 -1.97 -8.56
C MET A 79 18.81 -1.75 -7.95
N ASP A 80 17.84 -2.63 -8.25
CA ASP A 80 16.47 -2.46 -7.75
C ASP A 80 16.42 -2.64 -6.23
N TRP A 81 17.21 -3.57 -5.69
CA TRP A 81 17.36 -3.70 -4.24
C TRP A 81 17.82 -2.41 -3.56
N LEU A 82 18.79 -1.69 -4.13
CA LEU A 82 19.26 -0.42 -3.57
C LEU A 82 18.14 0.63 -3.62
N ASN A 83 17.33 0.63 -4.67
CA ASN A 83 16.16 1.50 -4.77
C ASN A 83 15.09 1.17 -3.70
N VAL A 84 14.88 -0.11 -3.37
CA VAL A 84 14.01 -0.51 -2.25
C VAL A 84 14.52 0.08 -0.94
N LEU A 85 15.81 -0.06 -0.64
CA LEU A 85 16.41 0.47 0.59
C LEU A 85 16.34 2.01 0.64
N ALA A 86 16.59 2.69 -0.48
CA ALA A 86 16.45 4.13 -0.59
C ALA A 86 15.00 4.57 -0.37
N ALA A 87 14.01 3.88 -0.95
CA ALA A 87 12.59 4.19 -0.74
C ALA A 87 12.14 3.95 0.71
N ILE A 88 12.71 2.95 1.39
CA ILE A 88 12.50 2.71 2.82
C ILE A 88 13.06 3.89 3.63
N HIS A 89 14.28 4.33 3.34
CA HIS A 89 14.89 5.50 3.97
C HIS A 89 14.03 6.75 3.79
N GLU A 90 13.61 7.06 2.56
CA GLU A 90 12.78 8.22 2.23
C GLU A 90 11.41 8.20 2.93
N ARG A 91 10.77 7.03 3.04
CA ARG A 91 9.41 6.90 3.60
C ARG A 91 9.39 6.81 5.12
N LEU A 92 10.36 6.12 5.72
CA LEU A 92 10.38 5.84 7.15
C LEU A 92 11.40 6.72 7.89
N GLY A 93 12.29 7.41 7.18
CA GLY A 93 13.36 8.22 7.77
C GLY A 93 14.45 7.40 8.46
N VAL A 94 14.55 6.10 8.17
CA VAL A 94 15.52 5.20 8.81
C VAL A 94 16.76 5.08 7.94
N ASP A 95 17.91 5.39 8.50
CA ASP A 95 19.20 5.20 7.85
C ASP A 95 19.65 3.73 7.92
N ILE A 96 19.98 3.16 6.76
CA ILE A 96 20.43 1.78 6.62
C ILE A 96 21.85 1.80 6.05
N PRO A 97 22.89 1.51 6.86
CA PRO A 97 24.25 1.48 6.37
C PRO A 97 24.49 0.24 5.49
N GLU A 98 25.38 0.37 4.51
CA GLU A 98 25.77 -0.73 3.60
C GLU A 98 26.24 -1.99 4.32
N THR A 99 26.86 -1.83 5.49
CA THR A 99 27.32 -2.94 6.32
C THR A 99 26.20 -3.88 6.74
N ASP A 100 24.98 -3.36 6.90
CA ASP A 100 23.80 -4.15 7.29
C ASP A 100 23.07 -4.77 6.08
N TYR A 101 23.41 -4.40 4.84
CA TYR A 101 22.68 -4.87 3.64
C TYR A 101 22.70 -6.40 3.51
N GLY A 102 23.78 -7.04 3.95
CA GLY A 102 23.90 -8.51 3.95
C GLY A 102 22.94 -9.19 4.93
N HIS A 103 22.59 -8.53 6.03
CA HIS A 103 21.67 -9.06 7.05
C HIS A 103 20.20 -8.80 6.70
N LEU A 104 19.96 -7.84 5.82
CA LEU A 104 18.65 -7.38 5.38
C LEU A 104 18.11 -8.18 4.19
N ALA A 105 18.48 -9.45 4.08
CA ALA A 105 18.13 -10.29 2.93
C ALA A 105 16.64 -10.71 2.92
N THR A 106 15.97 -10.73 4.08
CA THR A 106 14.57 -11.20 4.23
C THR A 106 13.65 -10.07 4.66
N LEU A 107 12.36 -10.20 4.36
CA LEU A 107 11.35 -9.21 4.77
C LEU A 107 11.27 -9.11 6.30
N ASP A 108 11.34 -10.25 6.99
CA ASP A 108 11.27 -10.33 8.44
C ASP A 108 12.45 -9.61 9.10
N SER A 109 13.68 -9.84 8.61
CA SER A 109 14.88 -9.13 9.06
C SER A 109 14.77 -7.62 8.83
N LEU A 110 14.20 -7.20 7.69
CA LEU A 110 13.95 -5.80 7.38
C LEU A 110 12.97 -5.17 8.36
N VAL A 111 11.83 -5.82 8.59
CA VAL A 111 10.78 -5.36 9.50
C VAL A 111 11.28 -5.33 10.94
N ALA A 112 12.01 -6.34 11.39
CA ALA A 112 12.63 -6.39 12.72
C ALA A 112 13.67 -5.27 12.89
N TYR A 113 14.52 -5.05 11.89
CA TYR A 113 15.52 -3.98 11.90
C TYR A 113 14.86 -2.60 11.98
N LEU A 114 13.84 -2.35 11.17
CA LEU A 114 13.09 -1.09 11.15
C LEU A 114 12.34 -0.87 12.46
N ALA A 115 11.66 -1.89 12.99
CA ALA A 115 10.99 -1.82 14.28
C ALA A 115 11.99 -1.49 15.41
N GLY A 116 13.17 -2.10 15.40
CA GLY A 116 14.23 -1.82 16.38
C GLY A 116 14.79 -0.40 16.27
N ARG A 117 14.94 0.13 15.05
CA ARG A 117 15.38 1.52 14.82
C ARG A 117 14.32 2.54 15.23
N LEU A 118 13.06 2.29 14.91
CA LEU A 118 11.94 3.18 15.23
C LEU A 118 11.54 3.15 16.71
N ALA A 119 11.75 2.04 17.41
CA ALA A 119 11.52 1.94 18.86
C ALA A 119 12.60 2.65 19.70
N LYS A 120 13.75 2.96 19.09
CA LYS A 120 14.90 3.58 19.76
C LYS A 120 14.96 5.10 19.59
N GLY A 121 14.00 5.71 18.88
CA GLY A 121 13.82 7.16 18.71
C GLY A 121 12.56 7.67 19.38
#